data_AF-B1PT93-F1
#
_entry.id   AF-B1PT93-F1
#
_cell.length_a   1.000
_cell.length_b   1.000
_cell.length_c   1.000
_cell.angle_alpha   90.00
_cell.angle_beta   90.00
_cell.angle_gamma   90.00
#
_symmetry.space_group_name_H-M   'P 1'
#
loop_
_entity.id
_entity.type
_entity.pdbx_description
1 polymer ?
#
loop_
_entity_poly.entity_id
_entity_poly.type
_entity_poly.pdbx_seq_one_letter_code
_entity_poly.pdbx_strand_id
1 'polypeptide(L)' 'KSSSRLPFSLRFFLITIIFLIFDVEIALILPMILILNYSNLMVWTTTSIIFIIILLVGLYHEWNQGMLNWSN' A
#
# COMPACT_ATOMS: atom_id res chain seq x y z
N LYS A 1 -35.14 19.12 -14.68
CA LYS A 1 -34.32 18.79 -13.49
C LYS A 1 -33.14 17.95 -13.96
N SER A 2 -32.06 18.59 -14.37
CA SER A 2 -30.80 17.91 -14.67
C SER A 2 -30.18 17.48 -13.35
N SER A 3 -30.21 16.18 -13.05
CA SER A 3 -29.55 15.63 -11.87
C SER A 3 -28.04 15.75 -12.05
N SER A 4 -27.43 16.69 -11.33
CA SER A 4 -25.97 16.90 -11.22
C SER A 4 -25.22 15.75 -10.52
N ARG A 5 -25.93 14.69 -10.15
CA ARG A 5 -25.36 13.47 -9.55
C ARG A 5 -25.05 12.48 -10.66
N LEU A 6 -23.82 12.52 -11.14
CA LEU A 6 -23.24 11.43 -11.92
C LEU A 6 -23.11 10.19 -11.01
N PRO A 7 -23.39 8.98 -11.52
CA PRO A 7 -23.27 7.77 -10.74
C PRO A 7 -21.82 7.61 -10.26
N PHE A 8 -21.68 7.31 -8.97
CA PHE A 8 -20.39 7.11 -8.32
C PHE A 8 -19.76 5.81 -8.81
N SER A 9 -18.52 5.89 -9.30
CA SER A 9 -17.77 4.75 -9.81
C SER A 9 -16.99 4.08 -8.68
N LEU A 10 -17.45 2.91 -8.23
CA LEU A 10 -16.82 2.12 -7.17
C LEU A 10 -15.33 1.83 -7.42
N ARG A 11 -14.92 1.69 -8.69
CA ARG A 11 -13.50 1.50 -9.06
C ARG A 11 -12.61 2.67 -8.62
N PHE A 12 -13.05 3.91 -8.83
CA PHE A 12 -12.23 5.08 -8.48
C PHE A 12 -12.10 5.24 -6.96
N PHE A 13 -13.14 4.86 -6.21
CA PHE A 13 -13.11 4.81 -4.75
C PHE A 13 -12.10 3.78 -4.22
N LEU A 14 -12.11 2.59 -4.80
CA LEU A 14 -11.19 1.52 -4.40
C LEU A 14 -9.73 1.91 -4.70
N ILE A 15 -9.47 2.57 -5.83
CA ILE A 15 -8.13 3.10 -6.16
C ILE A 15 -7.69 4.15 -5.13
N THR A 16 -8.59 5.03 -4.69
CA THR A 16 -8.24 6.05 -3.68
C THR A 16 -7.92 5.43 -2.32
N ILE A 17 -8.60 4.35 -1.95
CA ILE A 17 -8.29 3.60 -0.72
C ILE A 17 -6.91 2.93 -0.83
N ILE A 18 -6.62 2.23 -1.94
CA ILE A 18 -5.31 1.59 -2.16
C ILE A 18 -4.20 2.64 -2.09
N PHE A 19 -4.38 3.79 -2.75
CA PHE A 19 -3.41 4.89 -2.70
C PHE A 19 -3.15 5.38 -1.28
N LEU A 20 -4.21 5.53 -0.47
CA LEU A 20 -4.07 5.96 0.93
C LEU A 20 -3.31 4.92 1.77
N ILE A 21 -3.60 3.63 1.58
CA ILE A 21 -2.90 2.54 2.29
C ILE A 21 -1.41 2.54 1.89
N PHE A 22 -1.12 2.64 0.60
CA PHE A 22 0.25 2.67 0.10
C PHE A 22 1.05 3.88 0.62
N ASP A 23 0.43 5.06 0.73
CA ASP A 23 1.06 6.24 1.37
C ASP A 23 1.42 5.98 2.84
N VAL A 24 0.56 5.26 3.58
CA VAL A 24 0.84 4.87 4.98
C VAL A 24 1.98 3.85 5.04
N GLU A 25 2.04 2.88 4.13
CA GLU A 25 3.12 1.90 4.05
C GLU A 25 4.48 2.58 3.80
N ILE A 26 4.55 3.55 2.89
CA ILE A 26 5.77 4.34 2.64
C ILE A 26 6.16 5.15 3.87
N ALA A 27 5.18 5.77 4.55
CA ALA A 27 5.44 6.53 5.77
C ALA A 27 6.06 5.66 6.87
N LEU A 28 5.72 4.37 6.93
CA LEU A 28 6.31 3.40 7.87
C LEU A 28 7.73 2.94 7.45
N ILE A 29 8.03 2.92 6.15
CA ILE A 29 9.38 2.57 5.66
C ILE A 29 10.40 3.68 5.98
N LEU A 30 10.00 4.95 5.96
CA LEU A 30 10.90 6.08 6.19
C LEU A 30 11.67 6.03 7.52
N PRO A 31 11.03 5.80 8.70
CA PRO A 31 11.76 5.68 9.96
C PRO A 31 12.66 4.44 10.01
N MET A 32 12.35 3.35 9.28
CA MET A 32 13.21 2.17 9.25
C MET A 32 14.60 2.49 8.72
N ILE A 33 14.72 3.38 7.73
CA ILE A 33 16.01 3.83 7.19
C ILE A 33 16.79 4.62 8.24
N LEU A 34 16.12 5.45 9.02
CA LEU A 34 16.75 6.26 10.07
C LEU A 34 17.26 5.42 11.24
N ILE A 35 16.57 4.33 11.58
CA ILE A 35 16.90 3.44 12.71
C ILE A 35 18.15 2.57 12.43
N LEU A 36 18.57 2.46 11.17
CA LEU A 36 19.75 1.67 10.76
C LEU A 36 21.00 2.03 11.57
N ASN A 37 21.22 3.31 11.84
CA ASN A 37 22.42 3.80 12.52
C ASN A 37 22.39 3.63 14.04
N TYR A 38 21.20 3.42 14.64
CA TYR A 38 21.02 3.38 16.08
C TYR A 38 20.81 1.97 16.64
N SER A 39 20.51 0.99 15.78
CA SER A 39 20.13 -0.36 16.17
C SER A 39 21.17 -1.39 15.75
N ASN A 40 21.09 -2.60 16.34
CA ASN A 40 21.94 -3.70 15.92
C ASN A 40 21.56 -4.14 14.49
N LEU A 41 22.54 -4.15 13.59
CA LEU A 41 22.37 -4.49 12.18
C LEU A 41 21.62 -5.83 11.98
N MET A 42 21.91 -6.86 12.78
CA MET A 42 21.27 -8.18 12.62
C MET A 42 19.78 -8.17 12.98
N VAL A 43 19.40 -7.40 14.00
CA VAL A 43 17.99 -7.26 14.40
C VAL A 43 17.25 -6.36 13.41
N TRP A 44 17.91 -5.32 12.94
CA TRP A 44 17.36 -4.43 11.92
C TRP A 44 17.11 -5.13 10.58
N THR A 45 18.06 -5.94 10.10
CA THR A 45 17.90 -6.67 8.83
C THR A 45 16.78 -7.72 8.92
N THR A 46 16.71 -8.48 10.01
CA THR A 46 15.67 -9.51 10.17
C THR A 46 14.27 -8.89 10.25
N THR A 47 14.10 -7.81 11.01
CA THR A 47 12.82 -7.11 11.13
C THR A 47 12.40 -6.42 9.83
N SER A 48 13.33 -5.75 9.14
CA SER A 48 13.04 -5.12 7.84
C SER A 48 12.66 -6.13 6.76
N ILE A 49 13.33 -7.29 6.70
CA ILE A 49 12.98 -8.35 5.75
C ILE A 49 11.58 -8.89 6.00
N ILE A 50 11.23 -9.18 7.26
CA ILE A 50 9.88 -9.66 7.62
C ILE A 50 8.83 -8.60 7.23
N PHE A 51 9.10 -7.33 7.53
CA PHE A 51 8.20 -6.24 7.20
C PHE A 51 7.97 -6.10 5.68
N ILE A 52 9.03 -6.13 4.89
CA ILE A 52 8.93 -6.07 3.41
C ILE A 52 8.14 -7.27 2.86
N ILE A 53 8.34 -8.47 3.41
CA ILE A 53 7.59 -9.66 2.98
C ILE A 53 6.08 -9.47 3.22
N ILE A 54 5.69 -8.92 4.37
CA ILE A 54 4.27 -8.66 4.69
C ILE A 54 3.67 -7.69 3.67
N LEU A 55 4.37 -6.59 3.34
CA LEU A 55 3.92 -5.62 2.34
C LEU A 55 3.76 -6.26 0.96
N LEU A 56 4.73 -7.07 0.52
CA LEU A 56 4.67 -7.77 -0.76
C LEU A 56 3.49 -8.75 -0.85
N VAL A 57 3.21 -9.48 0.23
CA VAL A 57 2.04 -10.38 0.31
C VAL A 57 0.73 -9.61 0.23
N GLY A 58 0.64 -8.46 0.92
CA GLY A 58 -0.52 -7.55 0.84
C GLY A 58 -0.77 -7.08 -0.59
N LEU A 59 0.27 -6.59 -1.26
CA LEU A 59 0.19 -6.13 -2.65
C LEU A 59 -0.19 -7.27 -3.61
N TYR A 60 0.36 -8.48 -3.42
CA TYR A 60 0.01 -9.64 -4.23
C TYR A 60 -1.48 -10.02 -4.07
N HIS A 61 -2.00 -9.93 -2.85
CA HIS A 61 -3.42 -10.17 -2.58
C HIS A 61 -4.32 -9.14 -3.27
N GLU A 62 -3.95 -7.86 -3.23
CA GLU A 62 -4.67 -6.79 -3.96
C GLU A 62 -4.64 -6.97 -5.48
N TRP A 63 -3.50 -7.41 -6.03
CA TRP A 63 -3.41 -7.74 -7.45
C TRP A 63 -4.39 -8.86 -7.80
N ASN A 64 -4.37 -9.96 -7.05
CA ASN A 64 -5.23 -11.10 -7.34
C ASN A 64 -6.74 -10.77 -7.25
N GLN A 65 -7.13 -9.76 -6.48
CA GLN A 65 -8.50 -9.25 -6.43
C GLN A 65 -8.93 -8.51 -7.72
N GLY A 66 -8.02 -8.29 -8.66
CA GLY A 66 -8.32 -7.70 -9.96
C GLY A 66 -8.69 -6.21 -9.90
N MET A 67 -8.43 -5.54 -8.77
CA MET A 67 -8.68 -4.10 -8.58
C MET A 67 -7.86 -3.24 -9.56
N LEU A 68 -6.73 -3.78 -10.02
CA LEU A 68 -5.81 -3.17 -10.98
C LEU A 68 -6.09 -3.52 -12.45
N ASN A 69 -7.00 -4.47 -12.72
CA ASN A 69 -7.32 -4.85 -14.10
C ASN A 69 -8.19 -3.77 -14.75
N TRP A 70 -7.57 -2.97 -15.59
CA TRP A 70 -8.29 -2.14 -16.56
C TRP A 70 -9.00 -3.07 -17.54
N SER A 71 -10.30 -3.29 -17.34
CA SER A 71 -11.14 -3.74 -18.44
C SER A 71 -11.20 -2.60 -19.44
N ASN A 72 -10.60 -2.80 -20.62
CA ASN A 72 -10.90 -1.99 -21.81
C ASN A 72 -12.41 -1.91 -22.05
#